data_AF-A0A318IMV6-F1
#
_entry.id   AF-A0A318IMV6-F1
#
_cell.length_a   1.000
_cell.length_b   1.000
_cell.length_c   1.000
_cell.angle_alpha   90.00
_cell.angle_beta   90.00
_cell.angle_gamma   90.00
#
_symmetry.space_group_name_H-M   'P 1'
#
loop_
_entity.id
_entity.type
_entity.pdbx_description
1 polymer ?
#
loop_
_entity_poly.entity_id
_entity_poly.type
_entity_poly.pdbx_seq_one_letter_code
_entity_poly.pdbx_strand_id
1 'polypeptide(L)'
;MRNVVLAESSGGDLGAAYAIAQFIKDRKINTAVQGNCFSSCAVMFMAGTERRMLASKNLARTRLGFHGPHKKQTREVSTEGIPKLREWLLEATNGKFPEELLDQAMYINRAGDMMYFYYPGANRAINIRFCKEATVAYPELCETVQGHDLLSVGILTTAELLKVEDLEPQAAAPASKEAESEKK
;
A
#
# COMPACT_ATOMS: atom_id res chain seq x y z
N MET A 1 2.87 -16.20 -10.24
CA MET A 1 2.31 -15.74 -8.95
C MET A 1 1.15 -14.79 -9.24
N ARG A 2 0.12 -14.66 -8.38
CA ARG A 2 -1.01 -13.75 -8.61
C ARG A 2 -0.71 -12.36 -8.03
N ASN A 3 -0.99 -11.32 -8.79
CA ASN A 3 -0.85 -9.92 -8.37
C ASN A 3 -2.24 -9.27 -8.28
N VAL A 4 -2.43 -8.35 -7.33
CA VAL A 4 -3.53 -7.39 -7.32
C VAL A 4 -2.95 -5.98 -7.29
N VAL A 5 -3.45 -5.10 -8.16
CA VAL A 5 -3.05 -3.70 -8.19
C VAL A 5 -4.11 -2.86 -7.51
N LEU A 6 -3.73 -2.17 -6.45
CA LEU A 6 -4.57 -1.20 -5.75
C LEU A 6 -4.33 0.16 -6.39
N ALA A 7 -5.35 0.71 -7.04
CA ALA A 7 -5.23 1.91 -7.86
C ALA A 7 -6.21 3.01 -7.44
N GLU A 8 -5.69 4.24 -7.28
CA GLU A 8 -6.45 5.49 -7.09
C GLU A 8 -7.65 5.39 -6.12
N SER A 9 -7.36 5.07 -4.86
CA SER A 9 -8.37 4.96 -3.79
C SER A 9 -7.97 5.75 -2.55
N SER A 10 -8.92 6.55 -2.03
CA SER A 10 -8.80 7.26 -0.76
C SER A 10 -9.11 6.39 0.46
N GLY A 11 -9.50 5.12 0.25
CA GLY A 11 -9.93 4.21 1.31
C GLY A 11 -11.45 4.17 1.48
N GLY A 12 -11.91 3.93 2.70
CA GLY A 12 -13.31 3.62 2.99
C GLY A 12 -13.48 2.81 4.27
N ASP A 13 -14.38 1.84 4.25
CA ASP A 13 -14.67 1.01 5.42
C ASP A 13 -13.49 0.13 5.83
N LEU A 14 -13.07 0.23 7.10
CA LEU A 14 -11.92 -0.49 7.63
C LEU A 14 -12.21 -1.99 7.85
N GLY A 15 -13.47 -2.35 8.16
CA GLY A 15 -13.87 -3.75 8.30
C GLY A 15 -13.78 -4.51 6.98
N ALA A 16 -14.29 -3.91 5.91
CA ALA A 16 -14.17 -4.43 4.54
C ALA A 16 -12.70 -4.53 4.11
N ALA A 17 -11.88 -3.53 4.46
CA ALA A 17 -10.44 -3.57 4.20
C ALA A 17 -9.76 -4.76 4.87
N TYR A 18 -10.07 -5.04 6.14
CA TYR A 18 -9.55 -6.23 6.82
C TYR A 18 -10.01 -7.53 6.18
N ALA A 19 -11.27 -7.63 5.74
CA ALA A 19 -11.78 -8.82 5.06
C ALA A 19 -11.05 -9.08 3.73
N ILE A 20 -10.84 -8.04 2.91
CA ILE A 20 -10.08 -8.14 1.66
C ILE A 20 -8.61 -8.46 1.95
N ALA A 21 -8.02 -7.81 2.94
CA ALA A 21 -6.66 -8.06 3.38
C ALA A 21 -6.44 -9.51 3.84
N GLN A 22 -7.37 -10.07 4.61
CA GLN A 22 -7.32 -11.47 5.01
C GLN A 22 -7.37 -12.40 3.80
N PHE A 23 -8.26 -12.13 2.84
CA PHE A 23 -8.31 -12.89 1.59
C PHE A 23 -6.98 -12.84 0.81
N ILE A 24 -6.35 -11.67 0.72
CA ILE A 24 -5.03 -11.51 0.07
C ILE A 24 -3.97 -12.36 0.79
N LYS A 25 -3.92 -12.31 2.14
CA LYS A 25 -2.99 -13.11 2.97
C LYS A 25 -3.21 -14.61 2.76
N ASP A 26 -4.45 -15.07 2.88
CA ASP A 26 -4.80 -16.50 2.78
C ASP A 26 -4.46 -17.09 1.40
N ARG A 27 -4.60 -16.28 0.35
CA ARG A 27 -4.30 -16.67 -1.03
C ARG A 27 -2.85 -16.42 -1.44
N LYS A 28 -2.02 -15.87 -0.55
CA LYS A 28 -0.62 -15.51 -0.81
C LYS A 28 -0.47 -14.66 -2.08
N ILE A 29 -1.34 -13.66 -2.21
CA ILE A 29 -1.36 -12.75 -3.36
C ILE A 29 -0.32 -11.66 -3.13
N ASN A 30 0.39 -11.29 -4.20
CA ASN A 30 1.26 -10.12 -4.19
C ASN A 30 0.42 -8.86 -4.42
N THR A 31 0.78 -7.76 -3.76
CA THR A 31 0.11 -6.47 -3.95
C THR A 31 1.05 -5.50 -4.64
N ALA A 32 0.49 -4.71 -5.54
CA ALA A 32 1.14 -3.55 -6.12
C ALA A 32 0.26 -2.32 -5.96
N VAL A 33 0.87 -1.15 -5.92
CA VAL A 33 0.17 0.13 -5.86
C VAL A 33 0.44 0.98 -7.10
N GLN A 34 -0.60 1.65 -7.58
CA GLN A 34 -0.53 2.65 -8.65
C GLN A 34 -1.35 3.90 -8.28
N GLY A 35 -0.72 5.07 -8.31
CA GLY A 35 -1.40 6.31 -7.93
C GLY A 35 -1.61 6.39 -6.41
N ASN A 36 -2.72 6.99 -5.98
CA ASN A 36 -3.00 7.16 -4.56
C ASN A 36 -3.64 5.89 -3.97
N CYS A 37 -3.16 5.44 -2.81
CA CYS A 37 -3.78 4.37 -2.05
C CYS A 37 -3.71 4.71 -0.55
N PHE A 38 -4.79 5.28 -0.03
CA PHE A 38 -4.83 5.84 1.32
C PHE A 38 -5.76 5.06 2.25
N SER A 39 -5.50 5.21 3.55
CA SER A 39 -6.36 4.68 4.60
C SER A 39 -6.59 3.17 4.41
N SER A 40 -7.85 2.74 4.41
CA SER A 40 -8.28 1.37 4.11
C SER A 40 -7.68 0.76 2.82
N CYS A 41 -7.37 1.55 1.78
CA CYS A 41 -6.64 1.03 0.62
C CYS A 41 -5.24 0.55 1.00
N ALA A 42 -4.51 1.37 1.76
CA ALA A 42 -3.16 1.06 2.20
C ALA A 42 -3.17 -0.18 3.14
N VAL A 43 -4.21 -0.35 3.96
CA VAL A 43 -4.40 -1.56 4.79
C VAL A 43 -4.48 -2.82 3.93
N MET A 44 -5.26 -2.81 2.84
CA MET A 44 -5.33 -3.93 1.90
C MET A 44 -4.00 -4.18 1.19
N PHE A 45 -3.30 -3.11 0.78
CA PHE A 45 -1.98 -3.23 0.18
C PHE A 45 -0.97 -3.95 1.09
N MET A 46 -1.00 -3.67 2.40
CA MET A 46 -0.08 -4.26 3.38
C MET A 46 -0.25 -5.76 3.56
N ALA A 47 -1.35 -6.36 3.07
CA ALA A 47 -1.60 -7.79 3.13
C ALA A 47 -0.78 -8.63 2.13
N GLY A 48 -0.15 -7.99 1.14
CA GLY A 48 0.58 -8.68 0.08
C GLY A 48 1.77 -9.49 0.59
N THR A 49 1.97 -10.67 0.02
CA THR A 49 3.17 -11.49 0.30
C THR A 49 4.43 -10.76 -0.16
N GLU A 50 4.39 -10.23 -1.39
CA GLU A 50 5.30 -9.20 -1.86
C GLU A 50 4.53 -7.91 -2.13
N ARG A 51 5.17 -6.78 -1.82
CA ARG A 51 4.60 -5.43 -1.93
C ARG A 51 5.51 -4.58 -2.78
N ARG A 52 5.01 -4.14 -3.93
CA ARG A 52 5.76 -3.38 -4.94
C ARG A 52 5.01 -2.11 -5.35
N MET A 53 5.72 -1.19 -5.98
CA MET A 53 5.08 -0.13 -6.76
C MET A 53 5.02 -0.55 -8.23
N LEU A 54 3.97 -0.13 -8.94
CA LEU A 54 3.81 -0.42 -10.36
C LEU A 54 4.61 0.58 -11.22
N ALA A 55 5.43 0.10 -12.15
CA ALA A 55 6.14 0.88 -13.16
C ALA A 55 5.18 1.46 -14.20
N SER A 56 4.37 2.43 -13.79
CA SER A 56 3.36 3.09 -14.63
C SER A 56 3.67 4.56 -14.84
N LYS A 57 2.96 5.20 -15.78
CA LYS A 57 3.00 6.66 -15.98
C LYS A 57 2.66 7.49 -14.74
N ASN A 58 2.07 6.86 -13.71
CA ASN A 58 1.68 7.51 -12.45
C ASN A 58 2.71 7.30 -11.33
N LEU A 59 3.83 6.62 -11.59
CA LEU A 59 4.79 6.22 -10.55
C LEU A 59 5.29 7.40 -9.73
N ALA A 60 5.68 8.50 -10.38
CA ALA A 60 6.19 9.69 -9.69
C ALA A 60 5.19 10.34 -8.71
N ARG A 61 3.88 10.12 -8.91
CA ARG A 61 2.82 10.59 -8.01
C ARG A 61 2.24 9.49 -7.13
N THR A 62 2.75 8.27 -7.23
CA THR A 62 2.25 7.12 -6.48
C THR A 62 2.62 7.28 -5.02
N ARG A 63 1.63 7.14 -4.14
CA ARG A 63 1.83 7.26 -2.71
C ARG A 63 0.83 6.42 -1.94
N LEU A 64 1.33 5.80 -0.87
CA LEU A 64 0.51 5.20 0.18
C LEU A 64 0.31 6.23 1.29
N GLY A 65 -0.76 6.06 2.07
CA GLY A 65 -1.10 6.98 3.15
C GLY A 65 -1.77 6.25 4.30
N PHE A 66 -1.23 6.41 5.50
CA PHE A 66 -1.77 5.83 6.72
C PHE A 66 -2.15 6.93 7.69
N HIS A 67 -3.25 6.72 8.41
CA HIS A 67 -3.69 7.58 9.49
C HIS A 67 -4.53 6.76 10.49
N GLY A 68 -4.71 7.26 11.71
CA GLY A 68 -5.61 6.65 12.69
C GLY A 68 -7.07 6.56 12.20
N PRO A 69 -7.81 5.49 12.51
CA PRO A 69 -9.19 5.37 12.07
C PRO A 69 -10.05 6.49 12.66
N HIS A 70 -11.05 6.92 11.91
CA HIS A 70 -12.00 7.94 12.34
C HIS A 70 -13.41 7.61 11.87
N LYS A 71 -14.42 8.18 12.52
CA LYS A 71 -15.82 8.02 12.12
C LYS A 71 -16.07 8.83 10.84
N LYS A 72 -16.58 8.19 9.79
CA LYS A 72 -16.78 8.81 8.47
C LYS A 72 -17.65 10.08 8.52
N GLN A 73 -18.71 10.07 9.33
CA GLN A 73 -19.68 11.16 9.40
C GLN A 73 -19.20 12.31 10.29
N THR A 74 -18.70 12.01 11.49
CA THR A 74 -18.33 13.04 12.47
C THR A 74 -16.87 13.48 12.36
N ARG A 75 -16.03 12.74 11.62
CA ARG A 75 -14.57 12.91 11.53
C ARG A 75 -13.84 12.76 12.87
N GLU A 76 -14.53 12.27 13.89
CA GLU A 76 -13.93 12.01 15.20
C GLU A 76 -12.95 10.83 15.10
N VAL A 77 -11.75 11.03 15.63
CA VAL A 77 -10.72 9.98 15.68
C VAL A 77 -11.19 8.85 16.59
N SER A 78 -11.16 7.63 16.09
CA SER A 78 -11.61 6.44 16.79
C SER A 78 -10.46 5.82 17.57
N THR A 79 -10.21 6.29 18.78
CA THR A 79 -9.14 5.80 19.65
C THR A 79 -9.23 4.29 19.91
N GLU A 80 -10.46 3.75 20.01
CA GLU A 80 -10.72 2.31 20.16
C GLU A 80 -10.20 1.46 18.99
N GLY A 81 -10.17 2.02 17.77
CA GLY A 81 -9.73 1.29 16.57
C GLY A 81 -8.22 1.32 16.35
N ILE A 82 -7.51 2.23 17.03
CA ILE A 82 -6.07 2.44 16.87
C ILE A 82 -5.26 1.18 17.23
N PRO A 83 -5.45 0.52 18.39
CA PRO A 83 -4.62 -0.62 18.78
C PRO A 83 -4.61 -1.75 17.74
N LYS A 84 -5.78 -2.11 17.20
CA LYS A 84 -5.91 -3.16 16.17
C LYS A 84 -5.19 -2.78 14.88
N LEU A 85 -5.30 -1.52 14.43
CA LEU A 85 -4.61 -1.08 13.22
C LEU A 85 -3.09 -1.00 13.42
N ARG A 86 -2.62 -0.57 14.60
CA ARG A 86 -1.20 -0.58 14.96
C ARG A 86 -0.63 -1.99 14.89
N GLU A 87 -1.27 -2.94 15.57
CA GLU A 87 -0.87 -4.34 15.59
C GLU A 87 -0.82 -4.92 14.16
N TRP A 88 -1.86 -4.70 13.37
CA TRP A 88 -1.89 -5.12 11.96
C TRP A 88 -0.70 -4.61 11.15
N LEU A 89 -0.33 -3.33 11.29
CA LEU A 89 0.79 -2.73 10.56
C LEU A 89 2.15 -3.24 11.07
N LEU A 90 2.31 -3.44 12.38
CA LEU A 90 3.53 -4.04 12.94
C LEU A 90 3.71 -5.48 12.42
N GLU A 91 2.65 -6.29 12.45
CA GLU A 91 2.69 -7.64 11.90
C GLU A 91 3.01 -7.65 10.41
N ALA A 92 2.31 -6.82 9.61
CA ALA A 92 2.52 -6.76 8.17
C ALA A 92 3.93 -6.28 7.78
N THR A 93 4.62 -5.57 8.66
CA THR A 93 6.00 -5.12 8.45
C THR A 93 7.04 -6.03 9.10
N ASN A 94 6.64 -7.11 9.77
CA ASN A 94 7.50 -7.95 10.60
C ASN A 94 8.29 -7.12 11.63
N GLY A 95 7.62 -6.14 12.26
CA GLY A 95 8.20 -5.25 13.26
C GLY A 95 9.15 -4.17 12.70
N LYS A 96 9.24 -4.03 11.37
CA LYS A 96 10.13 -3.02 10.76
C LYS A 96 9.61 -1.59 10.86
N PHE A 97 8.30 -1.39 11.02
CA PHE A 97 7.74 -0.04 11.17
C PHE A 97 8.15 0.51 12.55
N PRO A 98 8.96 1.57 12.64
CA PRO A 98 9.35 2.16 13.92
C PRO A 98 8.11 2.60 14.71
N GLU A 99 8.05 2.24 16.00
CA GLU A 99 6.87 2.50 16.83
C GLU A 99 6.54 4.00 16.92
N GLU A 100 7.55 4.86 16.98
CA GLU A 100 7.39 6.32 16.98
C GLU A 100 6.68 6.85 15.73
N LEU A 101 7.02 6.32 14.54
CA LEU A 101 6.39 6.71 13.28
C LEU A 101 4.99 6.11 13.18
N LEU A 102 4.80 4.88 13.67
CA LEU A 102 3.50 4.26 13.74
C LEU A 102 2.56 5.06 14.67
N ASP A 103 3.06 5.52 15.82
CA ASP A 103 2.31 6.36 16.74
C ASP A 103 1.95 7.71 16.13
N GLN A 104 2.91 8.35 15.47
CA GLN A 104 2.67 9.60 14.73
C GLN A 104 1.61 9.42 13.63
N ALA A 105 1.60 8.28 12.94
CA ALA A 105 0.58 7.98 11.94
C ALA A 105 -0.79 7.71 12.56
N MET A 106 -0.85 7.07 13.73
CA MET A 106 -2.11 6.55 14.28
C MET A 106 -2.78 7.51 15.27
N TYR A 107 -2.03 8.15 16.16
CA TYR A 107 -2.54 9.07 17.16
C TYR A 107 -2.63 10.49 16.61
N ILE A 108 -3.44 10.64 15.56
CA ILE A 108 -3.68 11.90 14.84
C ILE A 108 -4.62 12.83 15.61
N ASN A 109 -4.49 14.14 15.35
CA ASN A 109 -5.38 15.15 15.94
C ASN A 109 -6.63 15.39 15.09
N ARG A 110 -6.52 15.26 13.77
CA ARG A 110 -7.63 15.43 12.82
C ARG A 110 -7.68 14.29 11.83
N ALA A 111 -8.90 13.91 11.43
CA ALA A 111 -9.16 12.84 10.47
C ALA A 111 -8.37 12.92 9.16
N GLY A 112 -7.99 14.13 8.71
CA GLY A 112 -7.20 14.33 7.50
C GLY A 112 -5.69 14.44 7.71
N ASP A 113 -5.17 14.37 8.95
CA ASP A 113 -3.73 14.23 9.18
C ASP A 113 -3.28 12.85 8.66
N MET A 114 -2.13 12.78 7.99
CA MET A 114 -1.71 11.58 7.26
C MET A 114 -0.20 11.42 7.18
N MET A 115 0.27 10.19 7.39
CA MET A 115 1.63 9.79 7.06
C MET A 115 1.66 9.24 5.63
N TYR A 116 2.34 9.97 4.74
CA TYR A 116 2.50 9.62 3.34
C TYR A 116 3.83 8.91 3.08
N PHE A 117 3.75 7.91 2.21
CA PHE A 117 4.86 7.10 1.72
C PHE A 117 4.91 7.24 0.20
N TYR A 118 5.78 8.11 -0.27
CA TYR A 118 5.93 8.46 -1.68
C TYR A 118 6.81 7.43 -2.40
N TYR A 119 6.66 7.36 -3.72
CA TYR A 119 7.62 6.66 -4.54
C TYR A 119 9.05 7.17 -4.26
N PRO A 120 10.00 6.31 -3.85
CA PRO A 120 11.38 6.73 -3.56
C PRO A 120 12.09 7.41 -4.74
N GLY A 121 11.73 7.09 -5.99
CA GLY A 121 12.49 7.57 -7.14
C GLY A 121 13.98 7.26 -7.02
N ALA A 122 14.81 8.22 -7.45
CA ALA A 122 16.25 8.16 -7.25
C ALA A 122 16.70 8.56 -5.82
N ASN A 123 15.86 9.24 -5.05
CA ASN A 123 16.18 9.72 -3.70
C ASN A 123 15.39 8.96 -2.63
N ARG A 124 15.96 7.85 -2.14
CA ARG A 124 15.30 6.98 -1.18
C ARG A 124 15.12 7.61 0.21
N ALA A 125 15.93 8.59 0.60
CA ALA A 125 16.03 9.06 1.99
C ALA A 125 14.96 10.06 2.43
N ILE A 126 14.13 10.58 1.51
CA ILE A 126 13.15 11.66 1.79
C ILE A 126 11.80 11.35 1.13
N ASN A 127 11.27 10.16 1.37
CA ASN A 127 10.03 9.67 0.77
C ASN A 127 8.92 9.39 1.79
N ILE A 128 9.13 9.76 3.06
CA ILE A 128 8.13 9.63 4.11
C ILE A 128 7.88 11.01 4.70
N ARG A 129 6.61 11.41 4.77
CA ARG A 129 6.21 12.70 5.35
C ARG A 129 4.96 12.57 6.20
N PHE A 130 4.93 13.28 7.31
CA PHE A 130 3.71 13.49 8.07
C PHE A 130 3.12 14.86 7.73
N CYS A 131 1.92 14.85 7.17
CA CYS A 131 1.19 16.04 6.76
C CYS A 131 -0.01 16.24 7.69
N LYS A 132 -0.15 17.46 8.22
CA LYS A 132 -1.39 17.87 8.87
C LYS A 132 -2.44 18.14 7.78
N GLU A 133 -3.73 17.95 8.09
CA GLU A 133 -4.83 18.15 7.12
C GLU A 133 -4.74 19.48 6.35
N ALA A 134 -4.40 20.56 7.06
CA ALA A 134 -4.24 21.90 6.49
C ALA A 134 -3.06 22.06 5.50
N THR A 135 -2.11 21.13 5.49
CA THR A 135 -0.87 21.20 4.68
C THR A 135 -0.78 20.09 3.64
N VAL A 136 -1.80 19.23 3.50
CA VAL A 136 -1.78 18.10 2.53
C VAL A 136 -1.57 18.56 1.09
N ALA A 137 -2.08 19.74 0.73
CA ALA A 137 -1.91 20.34 -0.59
C ALA A 137 -0.51 20.94 -0.83
N TYR A 138 0.31 21.05 0.22
CA TYR A 138 1.62 21.73 0.24
C TYR A 138 2.68 20.80 0.85
N PRO A 139 3.14 19.77 0.12
CA PRO A 139 4.02 18.73 0.66
C PRO A 139 5.29 19.27 1.33
N GLU A 140 5.82 20.41 0.88
CA GLU A 140 6.97 21.11 1.44
C GLU A 140 6.77 21.63 2.86
N LEU A 141 5.52 21.81 3.28
CA LEU A 141 5.16 22.20 4.65
C LEU A 141 4.94 20.99 5.57
N CYS A 142 5.00 19.77 5.02
CA CYS A 142 4.89 18.57 5.82
C CYS A 142 6.21 18.24 6.52
N GLU A 143 6.10 17.63 7.69
CA GLU A 143 7.25 17.12 8.43
C GLU A 143 7.86 15.96 7.65
N THR A 144 9.17 16.03 7.40
CA THR A 144 9.89 14.96 6.70
C THR A 144 10.49 14.00 7.70
N VAL A 145 10.23 12.71 7.52
CA VAL A 145 10.87 11.65 8.29
C VAL A 145 12.26 11.38 7.69
N GLN A 146 13.30 11.51 8.52
CA GLN A 146 14.70 11.29 8.13
C GLN A 146 15.14 9.87 8.51
N GLY A 147 16.17 9.36 7.83
CA GLY A 147 16.81 8.08 8.18
C GLY A 147 15.99 6.82 7.83
N HIS A 148 14.80 7.00 7.26
CA HIS A 148 13.91 5.91 6.87
C HIS A 148 13.47 6.04 5.41
N ASP A 149 13.34 4.89 4.77
CA ASP A 149 12.68 4.73 3.49
C ASP A 149 11.59 3.64 3.55
N LEU A 150 10.78 3.53 2.48
CA LEU A 150 9.69 2.57 2.39
C LEU A 150 10.11 1.10 2.59
N LEU A 151 11.36 0.72 2.34
CA LEU A 151 11.87 -0.63 2.52
C LEU A 151 12.31 -0.86 3.96
N SER A 152 13.03 0.11 4.53
CA SER A 152 13.54 0.07 5.90
C SER A 152 12.39 -0.05 6.91
N VAL A 153 11.25 0.62 6.66
CA VAL A 153 10.05 0.54 7.51
C VAL A 153 9.11 -0.60 7.13
N GLY A 154 9.47 -1.39 6.10
CA GLY A 154 8.72 -2.57 5.68
C GLY A 154 7.40 -2.31 4.96
N ILE A 155 7.16 -1.11 4.41
CA ILE A 155 5.98 -0.84 3.58
C ILE A 155 6.09 -1.56 2.23
N LEU A 156 7.26 -1.46 1.58
CA LEU A 156 7.62 -2.27 0.42
C LEU A 156 8.46 -3.46 0.86
N THR A 157 8.37 -4.58 0.15
CA THR A 157 9.25 -5.74 0.39
C THR A 157 10.48 -5.72 -0.51
N THR A 158 10.44 -4.98 -1.61
CA THR A 158 11.54 -4.83 -2.56
C THR A 158 11.52 -3.45 -3.23
N ALA A 159 12.70 -2.96 -3.63
CA ALA A 159 12.84 -1.75 -4.42
C ALA A 159 12.40 -1.95 -5.88
N GLU A 160 12.31 -3.21 -6.31
CA GLU A 160 11.94 -3.55 -7.68
C GLU A 160 10.49 -3.15 -7.97
N LEU A 161 10.32 -2.47 -9.10
CA LEU A 161 9.00 -2.14 -9.61
C LEU A 161 8.39 -3.36 -10.26
N LEU A 162 7.08 -3.54 -10.07
CA LEU A 162 6.31 -4.46 -10.90
C LEU A 162 6.13 -3.83 -12.28
N LYS A 163 6.52 -4.53 -13.34
CA LYS A 163 6.29 -4.04 -14.71
C LYS A 163 4.86 -4.31 -15.11
N VAL A 164 4.28 -3.46 -15.96
CA VAL A 164 2.89 -3.62 -16.41
C VAL A 164 2.77 -4.88 -17.27
N GLU A 165 3.80 -5.21 -18.02
CA GLU A 165 3.88 -6.39 -18.88
C GLU A 165 3.85 -7.69 -18.07
N ASP A 166 4.28 -7.64 -16.80
CA ASP A 166 4.24 -8.79 -15.88
C ASP A 166 2.85 -9.03 -15.27
N LEU A 167 1.88 -8.12 -15.51
CA LEU A 167 0.49 -8.26 -15.08
C LEU A 167 -0.39 -8.91 -16.14
N GLU A 168 -0.01 -8.82 -17.41
CA GLU A 168 -0.80 -9.42 -18.48
C GLU A 168 -0.76 -10.95 -18.34
N PRO A 169 -1.89 -11.65 -18.55
CA PRO A 169 -1.84 -13.09 -18.66
C PRO A 169 -0.88 -13.42 -19.79
N GLN A 170 0.18 -14.20 -19.51
CA GLN A 170 0.90 -14.89 -20.58
C GLN A 170 -0.17 -15.64 -21.37
N ALA A 171 -0.41 -15.23 -22.61
CA ALA A 171 -1.36 -15.88 -23.49
C ALA A 171 -1.05 -17.38 -23.42
N ALA A 172 -2.05 -18.17 -23.01
CA ALA A 172 -1.91 -19.61 -23.01
C ALA A 172 -1.41 -20.00 -24.40
N ALA A 173 -0.24 -20.63 -24.47
CA ALA A 173 0.31 -21.12 -25.72
C ALA A 173 -0.80 -21.90 -26.43
N PRO A 174 -1.07 -21.65 -27.72
CA PRO A 174 -2.09 -22.40 -28.43
C PRO A 174 -1.72 -23.88 -28.32
N ALA A 175 -2.65 -24.67 -27.78
CA ALA A 175 -2.50 -26.12 -27.75
C ALA A 175 -2.11 -26.58 -29.15
N SER A 176 -0.94 -27.19 -29.28
CA SER A 176 -0.51 -27.84 -30.51
C SER A 176 -1.62 -28.79 -30.91
N LYS A 177 -2.27 -28.52 -32.05
CA LYS A 177 -3.15 -29.49 -32.68
C LYS A 177 -2.30 -30.73 -32.93
N GLU A 178 -2.57 -31.81 -32.20
CA GLU A 178 -2.08 -33.13 -32.56
C GLU A 178 -2.56 -33.40 -33.99
N ALA A 179 -1.61 -33.63 -34.88
CA ALA A 179 -1.88 -34.08 -36.22
C ALA A 179 -2.46 -35.50 -36.13
N GLU A 180 -3.76 -35.63 -36.40
CA GLU A 180 -4.36 -36.92 -36.71
C GLU A 180 -3.85 -37.34 -38.10
N SER A 181 -2.70 -38.01 -38.12
CA SER A 181 -2.25 -38.79 -39.26
C SER A 181 -2.96 -40.14 -39.25
N GLU A 182 -3.75 -40.37 -40.30
CA GLU A 182 -3.98 -41.65 -40.98
C GLU A 182 -4.16 -42.94 -40.15
N LYS A 183 -5.30 -43.60 -40.37
CA LYS A 183 -5.31 -45.03 -40.67
C LYS A 183 -6.53 -45.42 -41.52
N LYS A 184 -6.22 -45.59 -42.81
CA LYS A 184 -6.64 -46.65 -43.74
C LYS A 184 -8.13 -46.93 -43.97
#